data_AF-A0A7K2Z2X7-F1
#
_entry.id   AF-A0A7K2Z2X7-F1
#
_cell.length_a   1.000
_cell.length_b   1.000
_cell.length_c   1.000
_cell.angle_alpha   90.00
_cell.angle_beta   90.00
_cell.angle_gamma   90.00
#
_symmetry.space_group_name_H-M   'P 1'
#
loop_
_entity.id
_entity.type
_entity.pdbx_description
1 polymer ?
#
loop_
_entity_poly.entity_id
_entity_poly.type
_entity_poly.pdbx_seq_one_letter_code
_entity_poly.pdbx_strand_id
1 'polypeptide(L)'
;MSVTEAPVAAADRLRESLATTGQAVVFGAWGTGKTTLLREFARQAEERGERVLCLTAYRGDAERPYAVLTQLAAQLRDAEVDALPEEMRHVVRALLSRSPLEHVPPRPEAVRSALTAVLGRLRNALLTLDDVQWADDESAEALAHQLHTLPPGAVRAIVA
;
A
#
# COMPACT_ATOMS: atom_id res chain seq x y z
N MET A 1 25.44 -29.13 0.54
CA MET A 1 25.34 -28.08 1.58
C MET A 1 25.45 -26.75 0.86
N SER A 2 24.37 -26.33 0.19
CA SER A 2 24.36 -25.08 -0.60
C SER A 2 23.92 -23.94 0.31
N VAL A 3 24.82 -22.99 0.51
CA VAL A 3 24.63 -21.83 1.36
C VAL A 3 23.53 -20.95 0.76
N THR A 4 22.54 -20.66 1.58
CA THR A 4 21.36 -19.84 1.33
C THR A 4 21.74 -18.35 1.32
N GLU A 5 22.62 -17.90 0.40
CA GLU A 5 23.09 -16.50 0.37
C GLU A 5 22.12 -15.52 -0.33
N ALA A 6 21.30 -16.01 -1.26
CA ALA A 6 20.40 -15.18 -2.06
C ALA A 6 19.35 -14.37 -1.26
N PRO A 7 18.66 -14.93 -0.24
CA PRO A 7 17.61 -14.19 0.48
C PRO A 7 18.16 -13.14 1.46
N VAL A 8 19.34 -13.36 2.06
CA VAL A 8 19.96 -12.39 2.97
C VAL A 8 20.41 -11.14 2.20
N ALA A 9 21.10 -11.34 1.07
CA ALA A 9 21.51 -10.23 0.20
C ALA A 9 20.32 -9.46 -0.41
N ALA A 10 19.18 -10.14 -0.65
CA ALA A 10 17.95 -9.48 -1.08
C ALA A 10 17.35 -8.61 0.05
N ALA A 11 17.32 -9.11 1.28
CA ALA A 11 16.86 -8.35 2.44
C ALA A 11 17.75 -7.13 2.71
N ASP A 12 19.07 -7.26 2.60
CA ASP A 12 19.99 -6.13 2.83
C ASP A 12 19.81 -5.01 1.80
N ARG A 13 19.71 -5.36 0.51
CA ARG A 13 19.40 -4.38 -0.55
C ARG A 13 18.03 -3.72 -0.36
N LEU A 14 17.03 -4.49 0.09
CA LEU A 14 15.71 -3.96 0.40
C LEU A 14 15.78 -2.95 1.56
N ARG A 15 16.53 -3.24 2.63
CA ARG A 15 16.76 -2.29 3.73
C ARG A 15 17.43 -1.00 3.25
N GLU A 16 18.46 -1.13 2.41
CA GLU A 16 19.19 0.01 1.87
C GLU A 16 18.29 0.91 1.00
N SER A 17 17.48 0.32 0.12
CA SER A 17 16.51 1.07 -0.69
C SER A 17 15.49 1.80 0.19
N LEU A 18 14.92 1.12 1.20
CA LEU A 18 13.98 1.74 2.13
C LEU A 18 14.61 2.84 3.00
N ALA A 19 15.89 2.76 3.31
CA ALA A 19 16.61 3.78 4.06
C ALA A 19 16.94 5.02 3.20
N THR A 20 17.16 4.84 1.90
CA THR A 20 17.61 5.91 0.99
C THR A 20 16.46 6.61 0.29
N THR A 21 15.51 5.86 -0.27
CA THR A 21 14.38 6.41 -1.05
C THR A 21 13.05 6.29 -0.32
N GLY A 22 12.98 5.45 0.73
CA GLY A 22 11.72 5.08 1.36
C GLY A 22 10.88 4.09 0.56
N GLN A 23 11.35 3.66 -0.61
CA GLN A 23 10.59 2.82 -1.54
C GLN A 23 11.44 1.68 -2.06
N ALA A 24 10.82 0.53 -2.31
CA ALA A 24 11.51 -0.58 -2.92
C ALA A 24 10.53 -1.45 -3.72
N VAL A 25 11.04 -2.02 -4.80
CA VAL A 25 10.31 -3.02 -5.59
C VAL A 25 11.08 -4.34 -5.56
N VAL A 26 10.37 -5.42 -5.27
CA VAL A 26 10.92 -6.76 -5.15
C VAL A 26 10.44 -7.58 -6.34
N PHE A 27 11.37 -7.97 -7.20
CA PHE A 27 11.08 -8.84 -8.34
C PHE A 27 11.67 -10.23 -8.14
N GLY A 28 11.01 -11.24 -8.68
CA GLY A 28 11.44 -12.62 -8.59
C GLY A 28 10.43 -13.59 -9.17
N ALA A 29 10.89 -14.77 -9.58
CA ALA A 29 10.02 -15.83 -10.07
C ALA A 29 8.97 -16.26 -9.03
N TRP A 30 7.95 -16.99 -9.49
CA TRP A 30 7.00 -17.57 -8.56
C TRP A 30 7.70 -18.53 -7.58
N GLY A 31 7.31 -18.50 -6.30
CA GLY A 31 7.93 -19.34 -5.27
C GLY A 31 9.29 -18.86 -4.73
N THR A 32 9.82 -17.71 -5.17
CA THR A 32 11.10 -17.17 -4.63
C THR A 32 10.98 -16.55 -3.23
N GLY A 33 9.78 -16.56 -2.63
CA GLY A 33 9.55 -16.06 -1.28
C GLY A 33 9.32 -14.55 -1.16
N LYS A 34 8.88 -13.86 -2.23
CA LYS A 34 8.55 -12.41 -2.19
C LYS A 34 7.54 -12.08 -1.08
N THR A 35 6.41 -12.80 -1.03
CA THR A 35 5.41 -12.70 0.03
C THR A 35 6.02 -12.90 1.42
N THR A 36 6.90 -13.89 1.57
CA THR A 36 7.59 -14.15 2.84
C THR A 36 8.49 -12.98 3.24
N LEU A 37 9.21 -12.39 2.28
CA LEU A 37 10.05 -11.22 2.50
C LEU A 37 9.22 -10.00 2.93
N LEU A 38 8.10 -9.71 2.25
CA LEU A 38 7.19 -8.61 2.59
C LEU A 38 6.63 -8.79 4.00
N ARG A 39 6.18 -9.99 4.35
CA ARG A 39 5.67 -10.32 5.70
C ARG A 39 6.73 -10.15 6.78
N GLU A 40 7.97 -10.53 6.51
CA GLU A 40 9.06 -10.35 7.47
C GLU A 40 9.39 -8.87 7.70
N PHE A 41 9.39 -8.05 6.66
CA PHE A 41 9.58 -6.60 6.79
C PHE A 41 8.42 -5.92 7.51
N ALA A 42 7.18 -6.35 7.23
CA ALA A 42 5.99 -5.92 7.96
C ALA A 42 6.12 -6.24 9.46
N ARG A 43 6.43 -7.50 9.81
CA ARG A 43 6.64 -7.94 11.19
C ARG A 43 7.71 -7.11 11.90
N GLN A 44 8.86 -6.92 11.27
CA GLN A 44 9.94 -6.10 11.84
C GLN A 44 9.55 -4.62 12.01
N ALA A 45 8.71 -4.07 11.14
CA ALA A 45 8.20 -2.71 11.27
C ALA A 45 7.22 -2.58 12.43
N GLU A 46 6.32 -3.55 12.61
CA GLU A 46 5.43 -3.61 13.78
C GLU A 46 6.22 -3.70 15.09
N GLU A 47 7.29 -4.51 15.14
CA GLU A 47 8.18 -4.62 16.31
C GLU A 47 8.88 -3.29 16.66
N ARG A 48 9.07 -2.41 15.67
CA ARG A 48 9.60 -1.04 15.87
C ARG A 48 8.50 -0.02 16.21
N GLY A 49 7.25 -0.45 16.31
CA GLY A 49 6.10 0.41 16.58
C GLY A 49 5.62 1.21 15.36
N GLU A 50 5.99 0.81 14.15
CA GLU A 50 5.52 1.43 12.91
C GLU A 50 4.08 1.01 12.58
N ARG A 51 3.35 1.87 11.88
CA ARG A 51 2.04 1.51 11.32
C ARG A 51 2.24 0.67 10.07
N VAL A 52 1.74 -0.56 10.04
CA VAL A 52 1.89 -1.44 8.87
C VAL A 52 0.57 -1.66 8.13
N LEU A 53 0.52 -1.28 6.85
CA LEU A 53 -0.61 -1.48 5.94
C LEU A 53 -0.24 -2.54 4.91
N CYS A 54 -0.81 -3.73 5.02
CA CYS A 54 -0.52 -4.83 4.11
C CYS A 54 -1.63 -4.96 3.07
N LEU A 55 -1.26 -4.84 1.79
CA LEU A 55 -2.15 -4.95 0.64
C LEU A 55 -1.74 -6.16 -0.21
N THR A 56 -2.70 -6.80 -0.85
CA THR A 56 -2.44 -7.90 -1.78
C THR A 56 -3.39 -7.78 -2.95
N ALA A 57 -2.86 -7.62 -4.16
CA ALA A 57 -3.70 -7.63 -5.33
C ALA A 57 -4.04 -9.07 -5.73
N TYR A 58 -5.34 -9.32 -5.96
CA TYR A 58 -5.85 -10.62 -6.37
C TYR A 58 -6.15 -10.62 -7.86
N ARG A 59 -6.07 -11.79 -8.50
CA ARG A 59 -6.28 -11.93 -9.95
C ARG A 59 -7.61 -11.33 -10.47
N GLY A 60 -8.64 -11.26 -9.64
CA GLY A 60 -9.94 -10.65 -9.99
C GLY A 60 -10.04 -9.15 -9.74
N ASP A 61 -9.00 -8.52 -9.18
CA ASP A 61 -9.00 -7.10 -8.84
C ASP A 61 -8.83 -6.21 -10.07
N ALA A 62 -8.13 -6.66 -11.12
CA ALA A 62 -7.92 -5.90 -12.35
C ALA A 62 -9.21 -5.40 -13.03
N GLU A 63 -10.35 -6.06 -12.81
CA GLU A 63 -11.66 -5.67 -13.36
C GLU A 63 -12.51 -4.86 -12.36
N ARG A 64 -11.97 -4.52 -11.18
CA ARG A 64 -12.68 -3.89 -10.07
C ARG A 64 -11.96 -2.59 -9.68
N PRO A 65 -12.41 -1.44 -10.20
CA PRO A 65 -11.78 -0.16 -9.91
C PRO A 65 -11.64 0.06 -8.41
N TYR A 66 -10.44 0.48 -7.99
CA TYR A 66 -10.07 0.77 -6.62
C TYR A 66 -10.07 -0.43 -5.66
N ALA A 67 -9.95 -1.67 -6.16
CA ALA A 67 -9.92 -2.87 -5.33
C ALA A 67 -8.79 -2.85 -4.30
N VAL A 68 -7.57 -2.48 -4.71
CA VAL A 68 -6.43 -2.37 -3.79
C VAL A 68 -6.63 -1.22 -2.80
N LEU A 69 -7.12 -0.06 -3.25
CA LEU A 69 -7.41 1.07 -2.35
C LEU A 69 -8.53 0.77 -1.35
N THR A 70 -9.48 -0.11 -1.68
CA THR A 70 -10.51 -0.59 -0.75
C THR A 70 -9.87 -1.35 0.41
N GLN A 71 -8.84 -2.17 0.14
CA GLN A 71 -8.07 -2.85 1.19
C GLN A 71 -7.32 -1.88 2.10
N LEU A 72 -6.77 -0.80 1.53
CA LEU A 72 -6.14 0.27 2.30
C LEU A 72 -7.15 0.99 3.18
N ALA A 73 -8.29 1.40 2.60
CA ALA A 73 -9.36 2.07 3.31
C ALA A 73 -9.90 1.22 4.48
N ALA A 74 -10.01 -0.09 4.29
CA ALA A 74 -10.51 -1.02 5.29
C ALA A 74 -9.57 -1.19 6.50
N GLN A 75 -8.30 -0.78 6.35
CA GLN A 75 -7.31 -0.81 7.42
C GLN A 75 -7.19 0.53 8.15
N LEU A 76 -7.88 1.58 7.70
CA LEU A 76 -7.89 2.86 8.42
C LEU A 76 -8.70 2.74 9.71
N ARG A 77 -8.20 3.34 10.79
CA ARG A 77 -8.93 3.44 12.06
C ARG A 77 -10.00 4.52 11.94
N ASP A 78 -11.11 4.36 12.64
CA ASP A 78 -12.20 5.35 12.63
C ASP A 78 -11.70 6.76 12.96
N ALA A 79 -10.83 6.90 13.96
CA ALA A 79 -10.22 8.18 14.32
C ALA A 79 -9.37 8.82 13.20
N GLU A 80 -8.77 8.01 12.32
CA GLU A 80 -8.01 8.52 11.16
C GLU A 80 -8.96 9.04 10.08
N VAL A 81 -10.07 8.32 9.85
CA VAL A 81 -11.12 8.69 8.88
C VAL A 81 -11.90 9.92 9.36
N ASP A 82 -12.24 9.98 10.64
CA ASP A 82 -13.00 11.08 11.25
C ASP A 82 -12.20 12.39 11.28
N ALA A 83 -10.88 12.31 11.29
CA ALA A 83 -10.02 13.49 11.22
C ALA A 83 -9.78 14.02 9.79
N LEU A 84 -10.32 13.37 8.76
CA LEU A 84 -10.29 13.87 7.39
C LEU A 84 -11.31 15.01 7.20
N PRO A 85 -11.06 15.96 6.28
CA PRO A 85 -12.12 16.87 5.85
C PRO A 85 -13.31 16.09 5.28
N GLU A 86 -14.50 16.67 5.39
CA GLU A 86 -15.76 15.98 5.12
C GLU A 86 -15.81 15.36 3.72
N GLU A 87 -15.35 16.08 2.70
CA GLU A 87 -15.32 15.60 1.31
C GLU A 87 -14.45 14.34 1.16
N MET A 88 -13.23 14.35 1.71
CA MET A 88 -12.32 13.20 1.65
C MET A 88 -12.85 12.02 2.48
N ARG A 89 -13.51 12.30 3.61
CA ARG A 89 -14.15 11.26 4.43
C ARG A 89 -15.24 10.53 3.63
N HIS A 90 -16.06 11.26 2.89
CA HIS A 90 -17.08 10.65 2.02
C HIS A 90 -16.45 9.77 0.95
N VAL A 91 -15.35 10.19 0.33
CA VAL A 91 -14.63 9.37 -0.65
C VAL A 91 -14.09 8.07 -0.04
N VAL A 92 -13.46 8.14 1.13
CA VAL A 92 -12.98 6.93 1.83
C VAL A 92 -14.14 5.99 2.17
N ARG A 93 -15.28 6.52 2.63
CA ARG A 93 -16.48 5.72 2.91
C ARG A 93 -17.07 5.12 1.63
N ALA A 94 -17.04 5.85 0.52
CA ALA A 94 -17.49 5.35 -0.77
C ALA A 94 -16.61 4.19 -1.29
N LEU A 95 -15.30 4.23 -1.07
CA LEU A 95 -14.40 3.09 -1.39
C LEU A 95 -14.75 1.82 -0.60
N LEU A 96 -15.25 1.97 0.63
CA LEU A 96 -15.67 0.84 1.47
C LEU A 96 -17.07 0.30 1.12
N SER A 97 -17.87 1.06 0.36
CA SER A 97 -19.22 0.68 0.00
C SER A 97 -19.22 -0.50 -0.96
N ARG A 98 -19.86 -1.59 -0.54
CA ARG A 98 -19.97 -2.84 -1.34
C ARG A 98 -21.12 -2.84 -2.35
N SER A 99 -21.92 -1.77 -2.41
CA SER A 99 -23.14 -1.70 -3.23
C SER A 99 -22.90 -0.90 -4.50
N PRO A 100 -22.86 -1.55 -5.68
CA PRO A 100 -22.74 -0.86 -6.98
C PRO A 100 -23.97 0.00 -7.31
N LEU A 101 -25.10 -0.25 -6.64
CA LEU A 101 -26.38 0.37 -6.95
C LEU A 101 -26.62 1.69 -6.20
N GLU A 102 -25.84 1.98 -5.16
CA GLU A 102 -26.12 3.09 -4.24
C GLU A 102 -25.22 4.31 -4.44
N HIS A 103 -24.08 4.18 -5.13
CA HIS A 103 -23.11 5.28 -5.22
C HIS A 103 -22.51 5.43 -6.63
N VAL A 104 -22.50 6.66 -7.13
CA VAL A 104 -21.67 7.06 -8.26
C VAL A 104 -20.20 6.85 -7.86
N PRO A 105 -19.39 6.15 -8.67
CA PRO A 105 -17.97 5.95 -8.34
C PRO A 105 -17.29 7.31 -8.11
N PRO A 106 -16.45 7.43 -7.07
CA PRO A 106 -15.77 8.69 -6.80
C PRO A 106 -14.90 9.08 -7.99
N ARG A 107 -14.83 10.38 -8.29
CA ARG A 107 -13.96 10.87 -9.37
C ARG A 107 -12.49 10.58 -9.03
N PRO A 108 -11.63 10.25 -10.01
CA PRO A 108 -10.22 9.96 -9.75
C PRO A 108 -9.48 11.05 -8.96
N GLU A 109 -9.80 12.32 -9.19
CA GLU A 109 -9.18 13.45 -8.49
C GLU A 109 -9.59 13.49 -7.01
N ALA A 110 -10.83 13.11 -6.71
CA ALA A 110 -11.34 13.02 -5.35
C ALA A 110 -10.67 11.86 -4.60
N VAL A 111 -10.49 10.71 -5.26
CA VAL A 111 -9.75 9.56 -4.71
C VAL A 111 -8.30 9.93 -4.43
N ARG A 112 -7.61 10.59 -5.37
CA ARG A 112 -6.23 11.06 -5.18
C ARG A 112 -6.12 12.03 -4.01
N SER A 113 -7.03 13.00 -3.90
CA SER A 113 -7.05 13.97 -2.80
C SER A 113 -7.29 13.30 -1.44
N ALA A 114 -8.21 12.34 -1.39
CA ALA A 114 -8.45 11.55 -0.18
C ALA A 114 -7.23 10.71 0.20
N LEU A 115 -6.57 10.08 -0.77
CA LEU A 115 -5.35 9.29 -0.54
C LEU A 115 -4.19 10.17 -0.05
N THR A 116 -4.00 11.37 -0.62
CA THR A 116 -3.04 12.36 -0.10
C THR A 116 -3.33 12.70 1.36
N ALA A 117 -4.59 12.98 1.69
CA ALA A 117 -5.00 13.34 3.03
C ALA A 117 -4.78 12.18 4.03
N VAL A 118 -5.07 10.95 3.62
CA VAL A 118 -4.84 9.74 4.43
C VAL A 118 -3.34 9.51 4.65
N LEU A 119 -2.55 9.39 3.58
CA LEU A 119 -1.13 9.08 3.66
C LEU A 119 -0.33 10.20 4.32
N GLY A 120 -0.70 11.46 4.07
CA GLY A 120 -0.10 12.64 4.70
C GLY A 120 -0.36 12.76 6.20
N ARG A 121 -1.29 11.96 6.76
CA ARG A 121 -1.55 11.86 8.20
C ARG A 121 -0.86 10.67 8.85
N LEU A 122 -0.49 9.66 8.06
CA LEU A 122 0.34 8.57 8.56
C LEU A 122 1.72 9.11 8.95
N ARG A 123 2.27 8.55 10.03
CA ARG A 123 3.61 8.84 10.52
C ARG A 123 4.29 7.50 10.74
N ASN A 124 5.52 7.37 10.25
CA ASN A 124 6.31 6.15 10.41
C ASN A 124 5.50 4.91 10.01
N ALA A 125 4.99 4.92 8.78
CA ALA A 125 4.20 3.81 8.25
C ALA A 125 4.97 3.04 7.18
N LEU A 126 4.73 1.73 7.14
CA LEU A 126 5.16 0.84 6.07
C LEU A 126 3.92 0.33 5.33
N LEU A 127 3.84 0.60 4.03
CA LEU A 127 2.87 0.01 3.13
C LEU A 127 3.53 -1.13 2.37
N THR A 128 2.91 -2.30 2.35
CA THR A 128 3.31 -3.42 1.49
C THR A 128 2.21 -3.69 0.47
N LEU A 129 2.60 -3.96 -0.78
CA LEU A 129 1.68 -4.41 -1.82
C LEU A 129 2.29 -5.64 -2.48
N ASP A 130 1.67 -6.78 -2.24
CA ASP A 130 2.06 -8.06 -2.86
C ASP A 130 1.21 -8.34 -4.10
N ASP A 131 1.78 -9.14 -5.01
CA ASP A 131 1.16 -9.56 -6.26
C ASP A 131 0.68 -8.38 -7.14
N VAL A 132 1.44 -7.28 -7.18
CA VAL A 132 1.06 -6.02 -7.85
C VAL A 132 0.66 -6.17 -9.32
N GLN A 133 1.13 -7.22 -10.00
CA GLN A 133 0.74 -7.54 -11.37
C GLN A 133 -0.77 -7.77 -11.56
N TRP A 134 -1.52 -7.98 -10.48
CA TRP A 134 -2.98 -8.15 -10.50
C TRP A 134 -3.75 -6.92 -10.03
N ALA A 135 -3.06 -5.82 -9.69
CA ALA A 135 -3.71 -4.61 -9.21
C ALA A 135 -4.58 -3.97 -10.31
N ASP A 136 -5.67 -3.33 -9.90
CA ASP A 136 -6.43 -2.45 -10.78
C ASP A 136 -5.63 -1.20 -11.15
N ASP A 137 -5.80 -0.74 -12.39
CA ASP A 137 -5.07 0.39 -12.96
C ASP A 137 -5.30 1.66 -12.13
N GLU A 138 -6.52 1.89 -11.66
CA GLU A 138 -6.87 3.09 -10.91
C GLU A 138 -6.18 3.15 -9.55
N SER A 139 -6.06 2.03 -8.83
CA SER A 139 -5.29 1.94 -7.59
C SER A 139 -3.80 2.09 -7.84
N ALA A 140 -3.27 1.44 -8.90
CA ALA A 140 -1.86 1.49 -9.24
C ALA A 140 -1.43 2.94 -9.57
N GLU A 141 -2.19 3.64 -10.40
CA GLU A 141 -1.93 5.04 -10.75
C GLU A 141 -1.99 5.95 -9.52
N ALA A 142 -3.03 5.80 -8.70
CA ALA A 142 -3.20 6.61 -7.49
C ALA A 142 -2.05 6.39 -6.49
N LEU A 143 -1.68 5.14 -6.20
CA LEU A 143 -0.59 4.81 -5.29
C LEU A 143 0.76 5.28 -5.82
N ALA A 144 1.07 5.03 -7.10
CA ALA A 144 2.33 5.46 -7.71
C ALA A 144 2.49 6.98 -7.62
N HIS A 145 1.43 7.74 -7.96
CA HIS A 145 1.47 9.19 -7.85
C HIS A 145 1.73 9.67 -6.42
N GLN A 146 1.04 9.10 -5.43
CA GLN A 146 1.18 9.55 -4.04
C GLN A 146 2.54 9.19 -3.47
N LEU A 147 3.01 7.95 -3.71
CA LEU A 147 4.33 7.53 -3.26
C LEU A 147 5.42 8.45 -3.81
N HIS A 148 5.33 8.89 -5.07
CA HIS A 148 6.29 9.85 -5.65
C HIS A 148 6.25 11.26 -5.06
N THR A 149 5.13 11.69 -4.46
CA THR A 149 4.93 13.07 -4.00
C THR A 149 5.04 13.24 -2.49
N LEU A 150 4.99 12.15 -1.73
CA LEU A 150 5.13 12.19 -0.28
C LEU A 150 6.54 12.59 0.15
N PRO A 151 6.68 13.34 1.26
CA PRO A 151 7.98 13.65 1.80
C PRO A 151 8.70 12.36 2.25
N PRO A 152 10.03 12.28 2.09
CA PRO A 152 10.80 11.12 2.54
C PRO A 152 10.51 10.78 4.02
N GLY A 153 10.27 9.50 4.29
CA GLY A 153 10.07 8.98 5.65
C GLY A 153 8.66 9.09 6.23
N ALA A 154 7.71 9.77 5.58
CA ALA A 154 6.31 9.80 6.05
C ALA A 154 5.64 8.42 5.91
N VAL A 155 5.75 7.84 4.72
CA VAL A 155 5.30 6.49 4.39
C VAL A 155 6.40 5.83 3.58
N ARG A 156 6.81 4.63 4.00
CA ARG A 156 7.69 3.77 3.21
C ARG A 156 6.86 2.73 2.49
N ALA A 157 7.31 2.28 1.33
CA ALA A 157 6.57 1.31 0.52
C ALA A 157 7.45 0.17 0.01
N ILE A 158 6.93 -1.05 0.08
CA ILE A 158 7.51 -2.23 -0.56
C ILE A 158 6.46 -2.81 -1.49
N VAL A 159 6.79 -2.94 -2.77
CA VAL A 159 5.90 -3.52 -3.80
C VAL A 159 6.54 -4.79 -4.35
N ALA A 160 5.77 -5.85 -4.56
CA ALA A 160 6.25 -7.14 -5.06
C ALA A 160 5.35 -7.76 -6.14
#